data_AF-A0A3D4YH17-F1
#
_entry.id   AF-A0A3D4YH17-F1
#
_cell.length_a   1.000
_cell.length_b   1.000
_cell.length_c   1.000
_cell.angle_alpha   90.00
_cell.angle_beta   90.00
_cell.angle_gamma   90.00
#
_symmetry.space_group_name_H-M   'P 1'
#
loop_
_entity.id
_entity.type
_entity.pdbx_description
1 polymer ?
#
loop_
_entity_poly.entity_id
_entity_poly.type
_entity_poly.pdbx_seq_one_letter_code
_entity_poly.pdbx_strand_id
1 'polypeptide(L)'
;DPFIEVSVEEAKEIDPTYEIGDIIEYQVTPMDFGRIAAQTAKQVVVQRIRETERGMIYDDYINRQTEVVTGVIQRISNEKVFINMGRAEGILNVNEQIPGEKYRVNQRLKVYVMDVKKTTKGPQVFLSRTHPGLVKRLFELEVPEIQDGIVEIKSISREAGSRTKIAVCTYDENVDPVGACVGTRGNRVQAVVEELSGEKIDIITWSEEPGKLISSALSPAKVEMVLIDEDEKAATVVVPDFQLSLAIGKEGQNVRLAAKLCGWKIDIKSHSQYYPPEIVEEAAVVQADPEEEQKDETE
;
A
#
# COMPACT_ATOMS: atom_id res chain seq x y z
N ASP A 1 5.69 33.50 -58.20
CA ASP A 1 5.79 34.53 -57.14
C ASP A 1 7.25 34.96 -57.00
N PRO A 2 7.57 36.25 -57.19
CA PRO A 2 8.95 36.75 -57.23
C PRO A 2 9.75 36.55 -55.92
N PHE A 3 9.12 36.14 -54.81
CA PHE A 3 9.80 35.83 -53.57
C PHE A 3 10.21 34.35 -53.42
N ILE A 4 9.69 33.46 -54.27
CA ILE A 4 9.88 31.99 -54.16
C ILE A 4 10.14 31.30 -55.52
N GLU A 5 10.15 32.05 -56.62
CA GLU A 5 10.46 31.56 -57.96
C GLU A 5 11.56 32.40 -58.60
N VAL A 6 12.45 31.74 -59.36
CA VAL A 6 13.53 32.34 -60.13
C VAL A 6 13.47 31.82 -61.57
N SER A 7 13.89 32.62 -62.54
CA SER A 7 13.92 32.17 -63.94
C SER A 7 14.99 31.11 -64.17
N VAL A 8 14.79 30.22 -65.14
CA VAL A 8 15.78 29.16 -65.50
C VAL A 8 17.11 29.77 -65.94
N GLU A 9 17.05 30.95 -66.54
CA GLU A 9 18.24 31.69 -66.98
C GLU A 9 19.07 32.15 -65.77
N GLU A 10 18.43 32.77 -64.77
CA GLU A 10 19.07 33.17 -63.51
C GLU A 10 19.52 31.96 -62.66
N ALA A 11 18.76 30.86 -62.68
CA ALA A 11 19.13 29.60 -62.01
C ALA A 11 20.45 29.03 -62.57
N LYS A 12 20.59 29.04 -63.90
CA LYS A 12 21.76 28.52 -64.61
C LYS A 12 23.01 29.36 -64.44
N GLU A 13 22.90 30.61 -63.97
CA GLU A 13 24.05 31.43 -63.58
C GLU A 13 24.69 30.95 -62.27
N ILE A 14 23.92 30.28 -61.40
CA ILE A 14 24.39 29.73 -60.12
C ILE A 14 25.01 28.35 -60.32
N ASP A 15 24.28 27.46 -61.00
CA ASP A 15 24.78 26.16 -61.45
C ASP A 15 24.15 25.82 -62.81
N PRO A 16 24.95 25.57 -63.86
CA PRO A 16 24.44 25.22 -65.18
C PRO A 16 23.56 23.96 -65.22
N THR A 17 23.59 23.11 -64.19
CA THR A 17 22.80 21.87 -64.15
C THR A 17 21.35 22.05 -63.73
N TYR A 18 20.93 23.24 -63.28
CA TYR A 18 19.54 23.46 -62.85
C TYR A 18 18.55 23.39 -64.02
N GLU A 19 17.46 22.65 -63.80
CA GLU A 19 16.33 22.47 -64.71
C GLU A 19 15.03 23.06 -64.16
N ILE A 20 14.02 23.17 -65.02
CA ILE A 20 12.69 23.65 -64.62
C ILE A 20 12.09 22.69 -63.59
N GLY A 21 11.84 23.19 -62.39
CA GLY A 21 11.27 22.42 -61.28
C GLY A 21 12.24 22.12 -60.15
N ASP A 22 13.52 22.48 -60.30
CA ASP A 22 14.52 22.32 -59.24
C ASP A 22 14.38 23.34 -58.10
N ILE A 23 14.81 22.94 -56.91
CA ILE A 23 14.83 23.79 -55.70
C ILE A 23 16.22 24.41 -55.57
N ILE A 24 16.27 25.74 -55.60
CA ILE A 24 17.51 26.51 -55.42
C ILE A 24 17.56 27.03 -53.99
N GLU A 25 18.59 26.65 -53.23
CA GLU A 25 18.82 27.12 -51.87
C GLU A 25 19.79 28.31 -51.86
N TYR A 26 19.29 29.49 -51.48
CA TYR A 26 20.14 30.66 -51.25
C TYR A 26 20.61 30.71 -49.80
N GLN A 27 21.92 30.67 -49.58
CA GLN A 27 22.48 30.93 -48.25
C GLN A 27 22.42 32.42 -47.94
N VAL A 28 21.51 32.81 -47.04
CA VAL A 28 21.36 34.20 -46.56
C VAL A 28 21.61 34.26 -45.06
N THR A 29 22.45 35.19 -44.62
CA THR A 29 22.69 35.48 -43.19
C THR A 29 22.25 36.92 -42.89
N PRO A 30 21.02 37.13 -42.39
CA PRO A 30 20.50 38.45 -42.04
C PRO A 30 21.37 39.20 -41.03
N MET A 31 21.33 40.54 -41.01
CA MET A 31 22.14 41.36 -40.08
C MET A 31 21.92 41.03 -38.59
N ASP A 32 20.69 40.72 -38.16
CA ASP A 32 20.35 40.35 -36.78
C ASP A 32 20.41 38.83 -36.50
N PHE A 33 20.83 38.03 -37.48
CA PHE A 33 20.81 36.57 -37.39
C PHE A 33 21.59 36.06 -36.19
N GLY A 34 22.77 36.64 -35.89
CA GLY A 34 23.59 36.23 -34.76
C GLY A 34 22.90 36.44 -33.40
N ARG A 35 22.17 37.53 -33.22
CA ARG A 35 21.44 37.82 -31.96
C ARG A 35 20.25 36.88 -31.78
N ILE A 36 19.46 36.69 -32.83
CA ILE A 36 18.30 35.80 -32.81
C ILE A 36 18.75 34.34 -32.65
N ALA A 37 19.76 33.90 -33.39
CA ALA A 37 20.32 32.55 -33.30
C ALA A 37 20.90 32.27 -31.91
N ALA A 38 21.62 33.22 -31.29
CA ALA A 38 22.14 33.05 -29.94
C ALA A 38 21.01 32.94 -28.88
N GLN A 39 19.94 33.73 -29.01
CA GLN A 39 18.78 33.64 -28.12
C GLN A 39 18.05 32.30 -28.28
N THR A 40 17.80 31.88 -29.52
CA THR A 40 17.18 30.58 -29.82
C THR A 40 18.05 29.43 -29.34
N ALA A 41 19.36 29.46 -29.59
CA ALA A 41 20.30 28.45 -29.10
C ALA A 41 20.28 28.36 -27.57
N LYS A 42 20.30 29.50 -26.86
CA LYS A 42 20.16 29.53 -25.39
C LYS A 42 18.85 28.89 -24.95
N GLN A 43 17.74 29.19 -25.61
CA GLN A 43 16.44 28.62 -25.28
C GLN A 43 16.41 27.10 -25.51
N VAL A 44 16.92 26.62 -26.65
CA VAL A 44 17.03 25.19 -26.97
C VAL A 44 17.92 24.45 -25.97
N VAL A 45 19.08 25.02 -25.62
CA VAL A 45 19.98 24.45 -24.62
C VAL A 45 19.31 24.36 -23.26
N VAL A 46 18.66 25.44 -22.79
CA VAL A 46 17.94 25.45 -21.51
C VAL A 46 16.78 24.46 -21.50
N GLN A 47 16.04 24.31 -22.62
CA GLN A 47 15.01 23.29 -22.75
C GLN A 47 15.58 21.88 -22.65
N ARG A 48 16.68 21.59 -23.35
CA ARG A 48 17.31 20.27 -23.34
C ARG A 48 17.90 19.89 -21.99
N ILE A 49 18.45 20.86 -21.26
CA ILE A 49 18.87 20.69 -19.86
C ILE A 49 17.67 20.32 -18.99
N ARG A 50 16.57 21.08 -19.07
CA ARG A 50 15.35 20.79 -18.29
C ARG A 50 14.73 19.44 -18.61
N GLU A 51 14.74 19.02 -19.87
CA GLU A 51 14.25 17.69 -20.28
C GLU A 51 15.09 16.57 -19.69
N THR A 52 16.42 16.73 -19.71
CA THR A 52 17.37 15.78 -19.11
C THR A 52 17.17 15.72 -17.60
N GLU A 53 17.07 16.87 -16.91
CA GLU A 53 16.79 16.94 -15.47
C GLU A 53 15.46 16.25 -15.13
N ARG A 54 14.40 16.49 -15.90
CA ARG A 54 13.10 15.84 -15.70
C ARG A 54 13.18 14.33 -15.88
N GLY A 55 13.97 13.85 -16.84
CA GLY A 55 14.26 12.43 -17.03
C GLY A 55 14.92 11.83 -15.80
N MET A 56 16.00 12.45 -15.32
CA MET A 56 16.71 12.01 -14.12
C MET A 56 15.82 11.97 -12.87
N ILE A 57 14.97 12.97 -12.68
CA ILE A 57 14.02 12.99 -11.55
C ILE A 57 13.01 11.85 -11.69
N TYR A 58 12.48 11.61 -12.89
CA TYR A 58 11.57 10.47 -13.10
C TYR A 58 12.24 9.15 -12.75
N ASP A 59 13.47 8.94 -13.23
CA ASP A 59 14.23 7.71 -12.99
C ASP A 59 14.55 7.52 -11.49
N ASP A 60 14.78 8.59 -10.75
CA ASP A 60 14.94 8.55 -9.28
C ASP A 60 13.66 8.08 -8.58
N TYR A 61 12.51 8.67 -8.91
CA TYR A 61 11.25 8.34 -8.22
C TYR A 61 10.61 7.03 -8.66
N ILE A 62 10.80 6.59 -9.92
CA ILE A 62 10.29 5.29 -10.37
C ILE A 62 11.00 4.14 -9.64
N ASN A 63 12.30 4.28 -9.37
CA ASN A 63 13.06 3.30 -8.57
C ASN A 63 12.60 3.28 -7.11
N ARG A 64 12.06 4.39 -6.62
CA ARG A 64 11.50 4.54 -5.27
C ARG A 64 10.00 4.29 -5.21
N GLN A 65 9.41 3.75 -6.28
CA GLN A 65 8.03 3.30 -6.24
C GLN A 65 7.89 2.21 -5.17
N THR A 66 6.79 2.24 -4.41
CA THR A 66 6.54 1.38 -3.25
C THR A 66 7.38 1.67 -2.00
N GLU A 67 8.10 2.79 -1.95
CA GLU A 67 8.79 3.25 -0.74
C GLU A 67 7.98 4.29 0.05
N VAL A 68 8.42 4.53 1.28
CA VAL A 68 7.98 5.69 2.07
C VAL A 68 8.99 6.81 1.93
N VAL A 69 8.48 8.00 1.62
CA VAL A 69 9.26 9.21 1.49
C VAL A 69 8.74 10.25 2.47
N THR A 70 9.65 11.06 3.01
CA THR A 70 9.28 12.20 3.84
C THR A 70 9.23 13.44 2.97
N GLY A 71 8.12 14.16 3.01
CA GLY A 71 7.95 15.42 2.30
C GLY A 71 7.38 16.52 3.20
N VAL A 72 7.39 17.75 2.68
CA VAL A 72 6.81 18.92 3.35
C VAL A 72 5.59 19.39 2.57
N ILE A 73 4.46 19.51 3.25
CA ILE A 73 3.23 20.01 2.62
C ILE A 73 3.43 21.46 2.19
N GLN A 74 3.40 21.74 0.89
CA GLN A 74 3.56 23.09 0.36
C GLN A 74 2.24 23.84 0.28
N ARG A 75 1.19 23.17 -0.18
CA ARG A 75 -0.12 23.77 -0.40
C ARG A 75 -1.22 22.73 -0.41
N ILE A 76 -2.43 23.17 -0.10
CA ILE A 76 -3.65 22.38 -0.17
C ILE A 76 -4.59 23.11 -1.12
N SER A 77 -5.07 22.44 -2.16
CA SER A 77 -5.92 23.05 -3.19
C SER A 77 -6.93 22.03 -3.69
N ASN A 78 -8.22 22.40 -3.72
CA ASN A 78 -9.33 21.51 -4.05
C ASN A 78 -9.23 20.17 -3.30
N GLU A 79 -8.96 20.25 -1.99
CA GLU A 79 -8.79 19.11 -1.08
C GLU A 79 -7.61 18.17 -1.41
N LYS A 80 -6.86 18.42 -2.49
CA LYS A 80 -5.60 17.73 -2.78
C LYS A 80 -4.45 18.37 -2.01
N VAL A 81 -3.58 17.54 -1.49
CA VAL A 81 -2.39 17.98 -0.76
C VAL A 81 -1.18 17.85 -1.68
N PHE A 82 -0.46 18.94 -1.88
CA PHE A 82 0.76 18.98 -2.67
C PHE A 82 1.96 19.00 -1.73
N ILE A 83 2.85 18.05 -1.92
CA ILE A 83 3.94 17.72 -1.01
C ILE A 83 5.26 17.89 -1.75
N ASN A 84 6.15 18.70 -1.21
CA ASN A 84 7.51 18.83 -1.70
C ASN A 84 8.37 17.66 -1.21
N MET A 85 8.97 16.93 -2.14
CA MET A 85 9.90 15.83 -1.84
C MET A 85 11.35 16.20 -2.22
N GLY A 86 11.63 17.49 -2.34
CA GLY A 86 12.94 18.03 -2.75
C GLY A 86 12.95 18.33 -4.24
N ARG A 87 13.16 17.30 -5.07
CA ARG A 87 13.30 17.46 -6.54
C ARG A 87 12.00 17.23 -7.33
N ALA A 88 10.94 16.72 -6.70
CA ALA A 88 9.65 16.51 -7.32
C ALA A 88 8.50 17.01 -6.43
N GLU A 89 7.37 17.33 -7.07
CA GLU A 89 6.09 17.60 -6.41
C GLU A 89 5.29 16.30 -6.35
N GLY A 90 4.96 15.87 -5.14
CA GLY A 90 4.06 14.76 -4.86
C GLY A 90 2.63 15.24 -4.71
N ILE A 91 1.68 14.42 -5.16
CA ILE A 91 0.25 14.71 -5.11
C ILE A 91 -0.43 13.64 -4.28
N LEU A 92 -1.04 14.05 -3.18
CA LEU A 92 -1.87 13.21 -2.32
C LEU A 92 -3.35 13.54 -2.58
N ASN A 93 -4.02 12.65 -3.33
CA ASN A 93 -5.42 12.79 -3.69
C ASN A 93 -6.35 12.55 -2.50
N VAL A 94 -7.58 13.06 -2.56
CA VAL A 94 -8.59 12.93 -1.48
C VAL A 94 -8.83 11.48 -1.07
N ASN A 95 -8.99 10.58 -2.04
CA ASN A 95 -9.21 9.14 -1.78
C ASN A 95 -7.99 8.43 -1.16
N GLU A 96 -6.83 9.07 -1.22
CA GLU A 96 -5.56 8.54 -0.73
C GLU A 96 -5.15 9.16 0.62
N GLN A 97 -5.99 10.04 1.16
CA GLN A 97 -5.83 10.64 2.48
C GLN A 97 -6.51 9.78 3.55
N ILE A 98 -5.90 9.70 4.72
CA ILE A 98 -6.53 9.02 5.86
C ILE A 98 -7.77 9.83 6.30
N PRO A 99 -8.95 9.20 6.42
CA PRO A 99 -10.14 9.87 6.92
C PRO A 99 -9.91 10.48 8.32
N GLY A 100 -10.18 11.78 8.47
CA GLY A 100 -10.01 12.51 9.73
C GLY A 100 -8.60 13.03 10.01
N GLU A 101 -7.58 12.64 9.23
CA GLU A 101 -6.22 13.20 9.34
C GLU A 101 -6.20 14.67 8.91
N LYS A 102 -5.54 15.52 9.70
CA LYS A 102 -5.46 16.95 9.44
C LYS A 102 -4.12 17.31 8.79
N TYR A 103 -4.19 17.85 7.58
CA TYR A 103 -3.03 18.31 6.83
C TYR A 103 -2.83 19.81 7.03
N ARG A 104 -1.60 20.23 7.38
CA ARG A 104 -1.22 21.64 7.52
C ARG A 104 -0.07 22.00 6.59
N VAL A 105 -0.11 23.18 6.01
CA VAL A 105 1.01 23.72 5.23
C VAL A 105 2.26 23.80 6.12
N ASN A 106 3.43 23.49 5.56
CA ASN A 106 4.73 23.36 6.21
C ASN A 106 4.88 22.17 7.18
N GLN A 107 3.87 21.30 7.31
CA GLN A 107 4.00 20.05 8.06
C GLN A 107 4.87 19.05 7.30
N ARG A 108 5.75 18.35 8.02
CA ARG A 108 6.44 17.16 7.52
C ARG A 108 5.52 15.95 7.61
N LEU A 109 5.47 15.16 6.55
CA LEU A 109 4.58 14.02 6.45
C LEU A 109 5.30 12.86 5.75
N LYS A 110 5.24 11.66 6.33
CA LYS A 110 5.64 10.44 5.62
C LYS A 110 4.49 9.96 4.75
N VAL A 111 4.80 9.63 3.50
CA VAL A 111 3.85 9.25 2.47
C VAL A 111 4.38 8.08 1.67
N TYR A 112 3.48 7.21 1.22
CA TYR A 112 3.82 6.08 0.37
C TYR A 112 3.80 6.49 -1.10
N VAL A 113 4.86 6.17 -1.85
CA VAL A 113 4.91 6.41 -3.30
C VAL A 113 4.14 5.30 -4.01
N MET A 114 2.95 5.61 -4.48
CA MET A 114 2.08 4.64 -5.13
C MET A 114 2.43 4.48 -6.62
N ASP A 115 2.59 5.60 -7.32
CA ASP A 115 2.77 5.60 -8.78
C ASP A 115 3.54 6.86 -9.22
N VAL A 116 4.26 6.76 -10.33
CA VAL A 116 5.05 7.86 -10.90
C VAL A 116 4.79 7.95 -12.39
N LYS A 117 4.23 9.09 -12.83
CA LYS A 117 3.86 9.32 -14.23
C LYS A 117 4.71 10.40 -14.88
N LYS A 118 5.15 10.16 -16.11
CA LYS A 118 5.76 11.20 -16.97
C LYS A 118 4.66 12.12 -17.47
N THR A 119 4.81 13.43 -17.24
CA THR A 119 3.92 14.45 -17.81
C THR A 119 4.72 15.50 -18.57
N THR A 120 4.05 16.31 -19.40
CA THR A 120 4.67 17.41 -20.15
C THR A 120 5.29 18.49 -19.26
N LYS A 121 4.86 18.57 -17.99
CA LYS A 121 5.36 19.53 -16.99
C LYS A 121 6.46 18.97 -16.09
N GLY A 122 6.78 17.67 -16.20
CA GLY A 122 7.72 16.95 -15.34
C GLY A 122 7.12 15.66 -14.76
N PRO A 123 7.90 14.85 -14.03
CA PRO A 123 7.36 13.69 -13.34
C PRO A 123 6.36 14.13 -12.26
N GLN A 124 5.19 13.47 -12.23
CA GLN A 124 4.22 13.60 -11.15
C GLN A 124 4.24 12.32 -10.33
N VAL A 125 4.41 12.48 -9.02
CA VAL A 125 4.48 11.37 -8.08
C VAL A 125 3.15 11.31 -7.33
N PHE A 126 2.41 10.23 -7.51
CA PHE A 126 1.16 9.98 -6.79
C PHE A 126 1.47 9.30 -5.47
N LEU A 127 0.95 9.92 -4.41
CA LEU A 127 1.20 9.54 -3.04
C LEU A 127 -0.04 8.94 -2.41
N SER A 128 0.18 8.11 -1.40
CA SER A 128 -0.88 7.55 -0.56
C SER A 128 -0.53 7.56 0.92
N ARG A 129 -1.56 7.75 1.73
CA ARG A 129 -1.54 7.43 3.15
C ARG A 129 -2.51 6.34 3.56
N THR A 130 -3.44 5.94 2.69
CA THR A 130 -4.38 4.84 2.93
C THR A 130 -3.80 3.47 2.52
N HIS A 131 -2.82 3.44 1.61
CA HIS A 131 -2.27 2.19 1.09
C HIS A 131 -1.62 1.32 2.19
N PRO A 132 -1.87 0.00 2.25
CA PRO A 132 -1.27 -0.90 3.26
C PRO A 132 0.26 -0.91 3.26
N GLY A 133 0.87 -0.65 2.09
CA GLY A 133 2.32 -0.52 1.93
C GLY A 133 2.93 0.58 2.80
N LEU A 134 2.17 1.63 3.16
CA LEU A 134 2.65 2.63 4.13
C LEU A 134 2.97 1.96 5.47
N VAL A 135 2.07 1.13 5.99
CA VAL A 135 2.26 0.43 7.28
C VAL A 135 3.49 -0.47 7.20
N LYS A 136 3.61 -1.27 6.12
CA LYS A 136 4.77 -2.15 5.90
C LYS A 136 6.09 -1.39 6.02
N ARG A 137 6.22 -0.31 5.26
CA ARG A 137 7.45 0.51 5.21
C ARG A 137 7.70 1.28 6.51
N LEU A 138 6.66 1.70 7.23
CA LEU A 138 6.83 2.32 8.55
C LEU A 138 7.38 1.33 9.57
N PHE A 139 6.91 0.08 9.56
CA PHE A 139 7.46 -0.99 10.39
C PHE A 139 8.90 -1.34 10.00
N GLU A 140 9.22 -1.40 8.71
CA GLU A 140 10.61 -1.58 8.24
C GLU A 140 11.56 -0.47 8.73
N LEU A 141 11.08 0.77 8.87
CA LEU A 141 11.89 1.88 9.41
C LEU A 141 12.05 1.83 10.94
N GLU A 142 11.06 1.29 11.65
CA GLU A 142 11.00 1.31 13.12
C GLU A 142 11.56 0.03 13.76
N VAL A 143 11.54 -1.10 13.04
CA VAL A 143 11.89 -2.44 13.53
C VAL A 143 13.11 -2.98 12.77
N PRO A 144 14.32 -2.92 13.35
CA PRO A 144 15.55 -3.41 12.72
C PRO A 144 15.46 -4.87 12.27
N GLU A 145 14.77 -5.72 13.04
CA GLU A 145 14.61 -7.14 12.74
C GLU A 145 13.83 -7.36 11.43
N ILE A 146 12.94 -6.44 11.06
CA ILE A 146 12.23 -6.48 9.77
C ILE A 146 13.15 -5.96 8.65
N GLN A 147 13.94 -4.91 8.92
CA GLN A 147 14.91 -4.39 7.97
C GLN A 147 15.99 -5.42 7.61
N ASP A 148 16.45 -6.18 8.59
CA ASP A 148 17.46 -7.25 8.43
C ASP A 148 16.86 -8.54 7.84
N GLY A 149 15.53 -8.61 7.69
CA GLY A 149 14.83 -9.78 7.16
C GLY A 149 14.70 -10.95 8.13
N ILE A 150 14.99 -10.75 9.41
CA ILE A 150 14.83 -11.76 10.47
C ILE A 150 13.33 -11.97 10.75
N VAL A 151 12.58 -10.87 10.82
CA VAL A 151 11.11 -10.88 10.96
C VAL A 151 10.48 -10.47 9.64
N GLU A 152 9.57 -11.29 9.13
CA GLU A 152 8.87 -11.05 7.87
C GLU A 152 7.40 -10.67 8.13
N ILE A 153 6.93 -9.59 7.49
CA ILE A 153 5.50 -9.26 7.45
C ILE A 153 4.85 -10.05 6.31
N LYS A 154 4.10 -11.11 6.65
CA LYS A 154 3.44 -12.02 5.70
C LYS A 154 2.16 -11.44 5.11
N SER A 155 1.38 -10.72 5.91
CA SER A 155 0.09 -10.17 5.47
C SER A 155 -0.28 -8.91 6.25
N ILE A 156 -1.01 -8.01 5.59
CA ILE A 156 -1.54 -6.77 6.18
C ILE A 156 -2.98 -6.60 5.71
N SER A 157 -3.90 -6.42 6.66
CA SER A 157 -5.27 -5.98 6.38
C SER A 157 -5.50 -4.63 7.05
N ARG A 158 -5.97 -3.65 6.29
CA ARG A 158 -6.04 -2.25 6.74
C ARG A 158 -7.38 -1.61 6.44
N GLU A 159 -7.93 -0.94 7.45
CA GLU A 159 -8.97 0.08 7.32
C GLU A 159 -8.37 1.41 7.82
N ALA A 160 -7.85 2.20 6.86
CA ALA A 160 -7.00 3.36 7.14
C ALA A 160 -7.66 4.39 8.07
N GLY A 161 -6.90 4.87 9.05
CA GLY A 161 -7.36 5.80 10.09
C GLY A 161 -8.18 5.16 11.20
N SER A 162 -8.49 3.87 11.09
CA SER A 162 -9.28 3.15 12.09
C SER A 162 -8.48 2.02 12.72
N ARG A 163 -8.20 0.97 11.93
CA ARG A 163 -7.54 -0.24 12.44
C ARG A 163 -6.82 -1.01 11.35
N THR A 164 -5.64 -1.52 11.69
CA THR A 164 -4.84 -2.43 10.86
C THR A 164 -4.50 -3.68 11.65
N LYS A 165 -4.56 -4.83 10.99
CA LYS A 165 -3.95 -6.07 11.48
C LYS A 165 -2.75 -6.41 10.62
N ILE A 166 -1.66 -6.81 11.25
CA ILE A 166 -0.45 -7.30 10.59
C ILE A 166 -0.12 -8.70 11.10
N ALA A 167 0.25 -9.59 10.18
CA ALA A 167 0.69 -10.94 10.49
C ALA A 167 2.19 -11.06 10.23
N VAL A 168 2.94 -11.40 11.28
CA VAL A 168 4.41 -11.45 11.27
C VAL A 168 4.92 -12.84 11.65
N CYS A 169 6.03 -13.27 11.07
CA CYS A 169 6.72 -14.49 11.47
C CYS A 169 8.24 -14.29 11.43
N THR A 170 8.95 -15.27 11.98
CA THR A 170 10.41 -15.37 11.94
C THR A 170 10.77 -16.85 11.82
N TYR A 171 11.92 -17.13 11.22
CA TYR A 171 12.51 -18.46 11.19
C TYR A 171 13.60 -18.63 12.26
N ASP A 172 13.99 -17.55 12.94
CA ASP A 172 14.91 -17.59 14.08
C ASP A 172 14.13 -17.87 15.37
N GLU A 173 14.43 -19.02 15.99
CA GLU A 173 13.81 -19.48 17.24
C GLU A 173 14.14 -18.57 18.44
N ASN A 174 15.20 -17.76 18.35
CA ASN A 174 15.60 -16.85 19.42
C ASN A 174 14.86 -15.51 19.36
N VAL A 175 14.03 -15.28 18.34
CA VAL A 175 13.34 -14.01 18.10
C VAL A 175 11.85 -14.20 18.25
N ASP A 176 11.20 -13.38 19.07
CA ASP A 176 9.75 -13.25 19.08
C ASP A 176 9.33 -12.18 18.04
N PRO A 177 8.63 -12.56 16.97
CA PRO A 177 8.28 -11.62 15.91
C PRO A 177 7.29 -10.55 16.38
N VAL A 178 6.38 -10.89 17.31
CA VAL A 178 5.43 -9.92 17.87
C VAL A 178 6.17 -8.97 18.81
N GLY A 179 6.97 -9.51 19.73
CA GLY A 179 7.80 -8.74 20.65
C GLY A 179 8.75 -7.76 19.93
N ALA A 180 9.38 -8.18 18.83
CA ALA A 180 10.24 -7.32 18.01
C ALA A 180 9.47 -6.12 17.44
N CYS A 181 8.24 -6.35 16.93
CA CYS A 181 7.44 -5.27 16.35
C CYS A 181 6.82 -4.35 17.40
N VAL A 182 6.46 -4.88 18.57
CA VAL A 182 5.88 -4.10 19.67
C VAL A 182 6.96 -3.24 20.34
N GLY A 183 8.16 -3.79 20.55
CA GLY A 183 9.24 -3.13 21.27
C GLY A 183 8.99 -3.02 22.78
N THR A 184 9.97 -2.48 23.51
CA THR A 184 9.88 -2.34 24.96
C THR A 184 8.70 -1.44 25.34
N ARG A 185 7.73 -1.98 26.09
CA ARG A 185 6.48 -1.29 26.47
C ARG A 185 5.66 -0.76 25.27
N GLY A 186 5.80 -1.36 24.10
CA GLY A 186 5.04 -0.96 22.92
C GLY A 186 5.57 0.27 22.20
N ASN A 187 6.78 0.75 22.51
CA ASN A 187 7.29 2.01 21.96
C ASN A 187 7.35 2.03 20.42
N ARG A 188 7.77 0.92 19.79
CA ARG A 188 7.90 0.83 18.32
C ARG A 188 6.53 0.89 17.65
N VAL A 189 5.59 0.05 18.07
CA VAL A 189 4.22 0.09 17.51
C VAL A 189 3.55 1.43 17.76
N GLN A 190 3.75 2.07 18.92
CA GLN A 190 3.18 3.39 19.21
C GLN A 190 3.73 4.48 18.28
N ALA A 191 5.02 4.45 17.94
CA ALA A 191 5.58 5.39 16.97
C ALA A 191 4.89 5.28 15.59
N VAL A 192 4.58 4.05 15.15
CA VAL A 192 3.82 3.83 13.91
C VAL A 192 2.36 4.29 14.05
N VAL A 193 1.70 4.01 15.17
CA VAL A 193 0.32 4.48 15.47
C VAL A 193 0.23 6.00 15.44
N GLU A 194 1.20 6.69 16.03
CA GLU A 194 1.30 8.16 16.04
C GLU A 194 1.49 8.72 14.62
N GLU A 195 2.38 8.12 13.83
CA GLU A 195 2.58 8.50 12.42
C GLU A 195 1.33 8.27 11.57
N LEU A 196 0.45 7.33 11.95
CA LEU A 196 -0.83 7.03 11.29
C LEU A 196 -2.03 7.75 11.92
N SER A 197 -1.79 8.83 12.67
CA SER A 197 -2.84 9.66 13.28
C SER A 197 -3.78 8.89 14.22
N GLY A 198 -3.24 7.92 14.96
CA GLY A 198 -3.98 7.15 15.97
C GLY A 198 -4.69 5.89 15.45
N GLU A 199 -4.38 5.46 14.23
CA GLU A 199 -4.84 4.18 13.69
C GLU A 199 -4.41 3.01 14.60
N LYS A 200 -5.35 2.18 15.07
CA LYS A 200 -5.03 1.07 15.97
C LYS A 200 -4.35 -0.07 15.19
N ILE A 201 -3.27 -0.64 15.74
CA ILE A 201 -2.54 -1.73 15.08
C ILE A 201 -2.55 -2.97 15.97
N ASP A 202 -3.08 -4.08 15.43
CA ASP A 202 -2.93 -5.40 16.03
C ASP A 202 -1.82 -6.16 15.31
N ILE A 203 -0.91 -6.72 16.08
CA ILE A 203 0.22 -7.51 15.59
C ILE A 203 0.00 -8.95 16.05
N ILE A 204 -0.03 -9.88 15.10
CA ILE A 204 -0.31 -11.29 15.37
C ILE A 204 0.76 -12.18 14.75
N THR A 205 1.03 -13.31 15.38
CA THR A 205 1.94 -14.32 14.83
C THR A 205 1.27 -15.02 13.66
N TRP A 206 1.93 -15.02 12.51
CA TRP A 206 1.50 -15.76 11.33
C TRP A 206 1.79 -17.26 11.50
N SER A 207 0.94 -18.10 10.92
CA SER A 207 1.11 -19.56 10.91
C SER A 207 0.68 -20.12 9.55
N GLU A 208 1.36 -21.17 9.11
CA GLU A 208 0.97 -21.96 7.93
C GLU A 208 -0.32 -22.74 8.18
N GLU A 209 -0.60 -23.10 9.44
CA GLU A 209 -1.82 -23.81 9.80
C GLU A 209 -3.01 -22.83 9.86
N PRO A 210 -4.03 -22.98 8.99
CA PRO A 210 -5.12 -22.02 8.87
C PRO A 210 -5.88 -21.80 10.19
N GLY A 211 -6.11 -22.87 10.96
CA GLY A 211 -6.80 -22.80 12.25
C GLY A 211 -6.07 -21.90 13.25
N LYS A 212 -4.74 -22.05 13.36
CA LYS A 212 -3.90 -21.20 14.22
C LYS A 212 -3.86 -19.76 13.72
N LEU A 213 -3.70 -19.55 12.41
CA LEU A 213 -3.66 -18.21 11.82
C LEU A 213 -4.97 -17.45 12.06
N ILE A 214 -6.13 -18.09 11.83
CA ILE A 214 -7.45 -17.51 12.02
C ILE A 214 -7.70 -17.21 13.50
N SER A 215 -7.35 -18.15 14.39
CA SER A 215 -7.44 -17.95 15.84
C SER A 215 -6.63 -16.72 16.28
N SER A 216 -5.37 -16.61 15.86
CA SER A 216 -4.52 -15.45 16.16
C SER A 216 -5.07 -14.15 15.55
N ALA A 217 -5.62 -14.18 14.34
CA ALA A 217 -6.14 -13.00 13.66
C ALA A 217 -7.37 -12.37 14.35
N LEU A 218 -8.14 -13.17 15.09
CA LEU A 218 -9.29 -12.71 15.88
C LEU A 218 -8.90 -12.06 17.22
N SER A 219 -7.61 -12.09 17.59
CA SER A 219 -7.08 -11.36 18.74
C SER A 219 -7.57 -9.91 18.76
N PRO A 220 -8.08 -9.41 19.90
CA PRO A 220 -7.91 -9.94 21.27
C PRO A 220 -8.96 -10.96 21.74
N ALA A 221 -9.93 -11.35 20.90
CA ALA A 221 -10.91 -12.37 21.29
C ALA A 221 -10.24 -13.75 21.41
N LYS A 222 -10.58 -14.50 22.45
CA LYS A 222 -10.13 -15.88 22.65
C LYS A 222 -11.05 -16.80 21.86
N VAL A 223 -10.43 -17.68 21.09
CA VAL A 223 -11.11 -18.69 20.27
C VAL A 223 -11.06 -20.01 21.01
N GLU A 224 -12.21 -20.69 21.08
CA GLU A 224 -12.32 -22.04 21.66
C GLU A 224 -12.02 -23.11 20.60
N MET A 225 -12.55 -22.92 19.40
CA MET A 225 -12.47 -23.89 18.31
C MET A 225 -12.50 -23.19 16.96
N VAL A 226 -11.75 -23.74 16.00
CA VAL A 226 -11.81 -23.34 14.59
C VAL A 226 -12.08 -24.58 13.75
N LEU A 227 -13.15 -24.55 12.98
CA LEU A 227 -13.53 -25.58 12.02
C LEU A 227 -13.20 -25.05 10.63
N ILE A 228 -12.37 -25.77 9.90
CA ILE A 228 -11.88 -25.36 8.58
C ILE A 228 -12.60 -26.17 7.50
N ASP A 229 -13.10 -25.46 6.51
CA ASP A 229 -13.57 -26.01 5.23
C ASP A 229 -12.58 -25.56 4.14
N GLU A 230 -11.68 -26.46 3.76
CA GLU A 230 -10.64 -26.18 2.78
C GLU A 230 -11.18 -25.97 1.37
N ASP A 231 -12.27 -26.66 1.02
CA ASP A 231 -12.89 -26.60 -0.31
C ASP A 231 -13.52 -25.24 -0.55
N GLU A 232 -14.23 -24.70 0.44
CA GLU A 232 -14.89 -23.39 0.35
C GLU A 232 -14.00 -22.20 0.76
N LYS A 233 -12.78 -22.47 1.27
CA LYS A 233 -11.95 -21.50 1.99
C LYS A 233 -12.76 -20.74 3.06
N ALA A 234 -13.51 -21.50 3.84
CA ALA A 234 -14.36 -20.99 4.90
C ALA A 234 -13.94 -21.56 6.25
N ALA A 235 -14.22 -20.81 7.31
CA ALA A 235 -13.96 -21.24 8.67
C ALA A 235 -15.12 -20.83 9.58
N THR A 236 -15.57 -21.76 10.42
CA THR A 236 -16.47 -21.47 11.53
C THR A 236 -15.66 -21.41 12.82
N VAL A 237 -15.72 -20.28 13.50
CA VAL A 237 -14.97 -20.02 14.72
C VAL A 237 -15.95 -19.96 15.89
N VAL A 238 -15.71 -20.78 16.90
CA VAL A 238 -16.46 -20.77 18.15
C VAL A 238 -15.72 -19.95 19.19
N VAL A 239 -16.41 -19.00 19.80
CA VAL A 239 -15.89 -18.13 20.86
C VAL A 239 -16.81 -18.18 22.09
N PRO A 240 -16.31 -17.85 23.29
CA PRO A 240 -17.19 -17.76 24.46
C PRO A 240 -18.30 -16.73 24.24
N ASP A 241 -19.50 -16.99 24.75
CA ASP A 241 -20.67 -16.10 24.56
C ASP A 241 -20.40 -14.64 24.92
N PHE A 242 -19.68 -14.40 26.01
CA PHE A 242 -19.32 -13.05 26.45
C PHE A 242 -18.29 -12.34 25.55
N GLN A 243 -17.62 -13.05 24.65
CA GLN A 243 -16.66 -12.50 23.70
C GLN A 243 -17.18 -12.42 22.26
N LEU A 244 -18.40 -12.89 21.97
CA LEU A 244 -18.97 -12.85 20.62
C LEU A 244 -18.90 -11.44 20.01
N SER A 245 -19.34 -10.42 20.75
CA SER A 245 -19.30 -9.04 20.28
C SER A 245 -17.87 -8.52 20.08
N LEU A 246 -16.91 -8.96 20.91
CA LEU A 246 -15.50 -8.59 20.78
C LEU A 246 -14.88 -9.22 19.53
N ALA A 247 -15.19 -10.50 19.27
CA ALA A 247 -14.69 -11.26 18.14
C ALA A 247 -15.22 -10.69 16.80
N ILE A 248 -16.49 -10.31 16.75
CA ILE A 248 -17.08 -9.60 15.60
C ILE A 248 -16.47 -8.19 15.47
N GLY A 249 -16.37 -7.47 16.59
CA GLY A 249 -15.91 -6.08 16.64
C GLY A 249 -16.98 -5.07 16.22
N LYS A 250 -16.71 -3.78 16.44
CA LYS A 250 -17.62 -2.69 16.04
C LYS A 250 -17.90 -2.77 14.53
N GLU A 251 -19.17 -2.85 14.14
CA GLU A 251 -19.61 -2.98 12.74
C GLU A 251 -18.96 -4.17 11.98
N GLY A 252 -18.56 -5.22 12.71
CA GLY A 252 -17.88 -6.37 12.11
C GLY A 252 -16.43 -6.09 11.69
N GLN A 253 -15.82 -5.00 12.15
CA GLN A 253 -14.46 -4.62 11.73
C GLN A 253 -13.42 -5.70 12.06
N ASN A 254 -13.50 -6.33 13.24
CA ASN A 254 -12.47 -7.28 13.68
C ASN A 254 -12.49 -8.53 12.80
N VAL A 255 -13.67 -9.14 12.61
CA VAL A 255 -13.84 -10.31 11.74
C VAL A 255 -13.52 -10.00 10.28
N ARG A 256 -13.87 -8.81 9.77
CA ARG A 256 -13.59 -8.41 8.39
C ARG A 256 -12.10 -8.21 8.13
N LEU A 257 -11.38 -7.61 9.08
CA LEU A 257 -9.93 -7.48 9.00
C LEU A 257 -9.26 -8.86 9.09
N ALA A 258 -9.67 -9.71 10.03
CA ALA A 258 -9.16 -11.08 10.16
C ALA A 258 -9.38 -11.90 8.86
N ALA A 259 -10.59 -11.86 8.29
CA ALA A 259 -10.93 -12.52 7.04
C ALA A 259 -10.02 -12.06 5.88
N LYS A 260 -9.81 -10.74 5.74
CA LYS A 260 -8.89 -10.17 4.74
C LYS A 260 -7.43 -10.55 4.98
N LEU A 261 -7.00 -10.57 6.25
CA LEU A 261 -5.62 -10.89 6.63
C LEU A 261 -5.27 -12.34 6.31
N CYS A 262 -6.17 -13.27 6.63
CA CYS A 262 -5.99 -14.69 6.41
C CYS A 262 -6.30 -15.09 4.96
N GLY A 263 -7.19 -14.36 4.28
CA GLY A 263 -7.72 -14.76 2.97
C GLY A 263 -8.80 -15.85 3.06
N TRP A 264 -9.55 -15.89 4.17
CA TRP A 264 -10.59 -16.88 4.46
C TRP A 264 -11.92 -16.21 4.75
N LYS A 265 -13.04 -16.87 4.44
CA LYS A 265 -14.35 -16.47 4.95
C LYS A 265 -14.43 -16.95 6.41
N ILE A 266 -14.77 -16.05 7.33
CA ILE A 266 -14.84 -16.37 8.76
C ILE A 266 -16.26 -16.12 9.25
N ASP A 267 -16.92 -17.16 9.71
CA ASP A 267 -18.17 -17.11 10.45
C ASP A 267 -17.88 -17.29 11.95
N ILE A 268 -18.49 -16.45 12.80
CA ILE A 268 -18.25 -16.50 14.25
C ILE A 268 -19.54 -16.89 14.95
N LYS A 269 -19.48 -17.98 15.73
CA LYS A 269 -20.56 -18.46 16.58
C LYS A 269 -20.16 -18.39 18.04
N SER A 270 -21.11 -18.10 18.90
CA SER A 270 -20.89 -18.29 20.33
C SER A 270 -20.96 -19.77 20.71
N HIS A 271 -20.38 -20.11 21.86
CA HIS A 271 -20.45 -21.46 22.42
C HIS A 271 -21.88 -21.99 22.45
N SER A 272 -22.83 -21.22 23.01
CA SER A 272 -24.24 -21.60 23.08
C SER A 272 -24.93 -21.72 21.71
N GLN A 273 -24.47 -20.99 20.69
CA GLN A 273 -24.99 -21.12 19.32
C GLN A 273 -24.48 -22.39 18.63
N TYR A 274 -23.30 -22.88 19.00
CA TYR A 274 -22.68 -24.06 18.41
C TYR A 274 -23.06 -25.35 19.13
N TYR A 275 -23.23 -25.31 20.45
CA TYR A 275 -23.77 -26.41 21.27
C TYR A 275 -25.15 -26.03 21.82
N PRO A 276 -26.23 -26.11 21.01
CA PRO A 276 -27.58 -25.92 21.49
C PRO A 276 -27.87 -26.88 22.65
N PRO A 277 -28.60 -26.43 23.70
CA PRO A 277 -28.87 -27.24 24.90
C PRO A 277 -29.53 -28.60 24.59
N GLU A 278 -30.33 -28.70 23.53
CA GLU A 278 -30.97 -29.95 23.07
C GLU A 278 -29.95 -31.02 22.67
N ILE A 279 -28.78 -30.64 22.13
CA ILE A 279 -27.72 -31.57 21.69
C ILE A 279 -26.85 -32.02 22.88
N VAL A 280 -26.73 -31.18 23.92
CA VAL A 280 -25.95 -31.48 25.12
C VAL A 280 -26.67 -32.49 26.01
N GLU A 281 -28.01 -32.41 26.09
CA GLU A 281 -28.83 -33.40 26.79
C GLU A 281 -28.75 -34.78 26.13
N GLU A 282 -28.83 -34.89 24.79
CA GLU A 282 -28.68 -36.17 24.09
C GLU A 282 -27.27 -36.79 24.26
N ALA A 283 -26.20 -35.99 24.19
CA ALA A 283 -24.83 -36.49 24.38
C ALA A 283 -24.55 -36.95 25.82
N ALA A 284 -25.15 -36.29 26.82
CA ALA A 284 -25.04 -36.69 28.22
C ALA A 284 -25.85 -37.96 28.54
N VAL A 285 -27.00 -38.16 27.87
CA VAL A 285 -27.83 -39.35 28.01
C VAL A 285 -27.17 -40.59 27.38
N VAL A 286 -26.47 -40.44 26.25
CA VAL A 286 -25.78 -41.56 25.56
C VAL A 286 -24.54 -42.06 26.33
N GLN A 287 -23.90 -41.23 27.17
CA GLN A 287 -22.75 -41.65 27.98
C GLN A 287 -23.13 -42.32 29.32
N ALA A 288 -24.42 -42.31 29.68
CA ALA A 288 -24.89 -42.82 30.98
C ALA A 288 -25.29 -44.30 30.98
N ASP A 289 -25.34 -44.98 29.83
CA ASP A 289 -25.61 -46.42 29.73
C ASP A 289 -24.55 -47.08 28.85
N PRO A 290 -23.71 -47.98 29.41
CA PRO A 290 -24.15 -49.38 29.54
C PRO A 290 -23.51 -50.12 30.74
N GLU A 291 -24.27 -50.46 31.79
CA GLU A 291 -24.02 -51.63 32.64
C GLU A 291 -25.10 -51.74 33.74
N GLU A 292 -26.31 -52.18 33.42
CA GLU A 292 -27.18 -52.81 34.43
C GLU A 292 -28.36 -53.57 33.81
N GLU A 293 -28.09 -54.60 33.00
CA GLU A 293 -29.11 -55.62 32.71
C GLU A 293 -28.43 -56.95 32.40
N GLN A 294 -28.00 -57.66 33.46
CA GLN A 294 -27.96 -59.13 33.52
C GLN A 294 -27.50 -59.58 34.91
N LYS A 295 -28.46 -59.73 35.83
CA LYS A 295 -28.40 -60.75 36.87
C LYS A 295 -29.76 -61.44 36.93
N ASP A 296 -29.98 -62.27 35.92
CA ASP A 296 -30.92 -63.39 36.02
C ASP A 296 -30.38 -64.41 37.01
N GLU A 297 -31.23 -64.73 37.99
CA GLU A 297 -31.55 -66.06 38.47
C GLU A 297 -30.46 -67.15 38.35
N THR A 298 -29.82 -67.54 39.46
CA THR A 298 -29.81 -68.96 39.89
C THR A 298 -29.22 -69.16 41.29
N GLU A 299 -29.94 -70.01 42.04
CA GLU A 299 -29.62 -70.75 43.28
C GLU A 299 -29.47 -70.03 44.63
#